data_AF-A0A8T5KBM0-F1
#
_entry.id   AF-A0A8T5KBM0-F1
#
_cell.length_a   1.000
_cell.length_b   1.000
_cell.length_c   1.000
_cell.angle_alpha   90.00
_cell.angle_beta   90.00
_cell.angle_gamma   90.00
#
_symmetry.space_group_name_H-M   'P 1'
#
loop_
_entity.id
_entity.type
_entity.pdbx_description
1 polymer ?
#
loop_
_entity_poly.entity_id
_entity_poly.type
_entity_poly.pdbx_seq_one_letter_code
_entity_poly.pdbx_strand_id
1 'polypeptide(L)'
;MVKSNYDILGVPENASRNEIRTAFRNLALTHHADRGGQDEEFIIIKQAFEDLKSGKKFPDSLDEKKRRSKFFWGTDEEERLRQNTLLSNDVAREIKVAQEWIDALTRTDATGIRLFGSNELGQVEIERKPTGALSLKGKFWAGKISYPNHVFMWGSMTSPYFLDGDDSKTVIHLTQGTFKLMEPLENGYNIENGAHIIVDNGDIVCGNVNGIRQQVPHPTGRVGMSIIKEHFTKLEAPNGKIIAGDVRETVLLDAQEVLALNLIDNVIVRGKKISVFGPKVSYDVFFELKKGGMIRFYDKGSGFDISDDAILKLENGKEFFLDDLKTRKLIGFGGRDMTYEFLDKLEESSGVIPSNWTSKFSGLFKKK
;
A
#
# COMPACT_ATOMS: atom_id res chain seq x y z
N MET A 1 37.60 12.28 -34.69
CA MET A 1 36.82 13.39 -35.26
C MET A 1 35.37 13.20 -34.86
N VAL A 2 34.69 14.26 -34.40
CA VAL A 2 33.28 14.18 -33.96
C VAL A 2 32.39 14.11 -35.20
N LYS A 3 31.59 13.05 -35.35
CA LYS A 3 30.61 12.94 -36.45
C LYS A 3 29.53 13.99 -36.26
N SER A 4 29.14 14.69 -37.32
CA SER A 4 28.00 15.61 -37.28
C SER A 4 26.68 14.84 -37.17
N ASN A 5 25.61 15.51 -36.76
CA ASN A 5 24.28 14.87 -36.71
C ASN A 5 23.78 14.48 -38.13
N TYR A 6 24.23 15.21 -39.16
CA TYR A 6 23.98 14.87 -40.56
C TYR A 6 24.73 13.60 -40.97
N ASP A 7 25.99 13.44 -40.55
CA ASP A 7 26.78 12.23 -40.79
C ASP A 7 26.21 11.01 -40.06
N ILE A 8 25.66 11.21 -38.86
CA ILE A 8 25.01 10.16 -38.06
C ILE A 8 23.73 9.66 -38.75
N LEU A 9 22.98 10.55 -39.41
CA LEU A 9 21.79 10.20 -40.18
C LEU A 9 22.07 9.84 -41.65
N GLY A 10 23.33 9.95 -42.10
CA GLY A 10 23.74 9.65 -43.48
C GLY A 10 23.16 10.60 -44.54
N VAL A 11 22.87 11.85 -44.16
CA VAL A 11 22.28 12.87 -45.05
C VAL A 11 23.23 14.03 -45.28
N PRO A 12 23.17 14.73 -46.42
CA PRO A 12 24.01 15.91 -46.65
C PRO A 12 23.58 17.08 -45.75
N GLU A 13 24.50 17.99 -45.42
CA GLU A 13 24.22 19.13 -44.51
C GLU A 13 23.10 20.07 -45.00
N ASN A 14 22.79 20.07 -46.29
CA ASN A 14 21.72 20.85 -46.91
C ASN A 14 20.39 20.07 -47.02
N ALA A 15 20.28 18.89 -46.42
CA ALA A 15 19.09 18.07 -46.47
C ALA A 15 17.87 18.80 -45.89
N SER A 16 16.76 18.72 -46.62
CA SER A 16 15.47 19.24 -46.20
C SER A 16 14.92 18.47 -44.99
N ARG A 17 13.99 19.09 -44.25
CA ARG A 17 13.32 18.46 -43.10
C ARG A 17 12.64 17.13 -43.46
N ASN A 18 12.14 17.01 -44.69
CA ASN A 18 11.51 15.79 -45.18
C ASN A 18 12.53 14.68 -45.44
N GLU A 19 13.71 15.01 -45.98
CA GLU A 19 14.80 14.07 -46.20
C GLU A 19 15.38 13.55 -44.87
N ILE A 20 15.59 14.46 -43.90
CA ILE A 20 16.03 14.10 -42.53
C ILE A 20 15.04 13.15 -41.85
N ARG A 21 13.73 13.42 -41.97
CA ARG A 21 12.68 12.56 -41.40
C ARG A 21 12.58 11.20 -42.08
N THR A 22 12.84 11.14 -43.38
CA THR A 22 12.81 9.90 -44.16
C THR A 22 14.03 9.04 -43.83
N ALA A 23 15.22 9.64 -43.74
CA ALA A 23 16.45 8.97 -43.33
C ALA A 23 16.33 8.40 -41.90
N PHE A 24 15.80 9.18 -40.95
CA PHE A 24 15.54 8.71 -39.59
C PHE A 24 14.57 7.52 -39.55
N ARG A 25 13.47 7.55 -40.32
CA ARG A 25 12.54 6.43 -40.38
C ARG A 25 13.18 5.16 -40.94
N ASN A 26 13.99 5.29 -41.99
CA ASN A 26 14.67 4.15 -42.59
C ASN A 26 15.69 3.54 -41.63
N LEU A 27 16.48 4.37 -40.94
CA LEU A 27 17.46 3.95 -39.94
C LEU A 27 16.79 3.37 -38.67
N ALA A 28 15.68 3.95 -38.23
CA ALA A 28 14.90 3.40 -37.12
C ALA A 28 14.41 1.98 -37.46
N LEU A 29 13.89 1.76 -38.68
CA LEU A 29 13.40 0.46 -39.14
C LEU A 29 14.50 -0.61 -39.27
N THR A 30 15.75 -0.22 -39.54
CA THR A 30 16.89 -1.15 -39.61
C THR A 30 17.50 -1.44 -38.26
N HIS A 31 17.47 -0.50 -37.31
CA HIS A 31 18.07 -0.63 -35.97
C HIS A 31 17.07 -0.92 -34.84
N HIS A 32 15.79 -1.17 -35.14
CA HIS A 32 14.81 -1.58 -34.14
C HIS A 32 15.12 -2.96 -33.53
N ALA A 33 14.93 -3.09 -32.21
CA ALA A 33 15.23 -4.28 -31.42
C ALA A 33 14.57 -5.57 -31.95
N ASP A 34 13.36 -5.47 -32.53
CA ASP A 34 12.63 -6.59 -33.14
C ASP A 34 13.32 -7.20 -34.39
N ARG A 35 14.34 -6.53 -34.94
CA ARG A 35 15.11 -7.00 -36.11
C ARG A 35 16.61 -7.16 -35.84
N GLY A 36 17.03 -7.14 -34.56
CA GLY A 36 18.39 -7.45 -34.15
C GLY A 36 19.39 -6.28 -34.17
N GLY A 37 18.91 -5.03 -34.11
CA GLY A 37 19.76 -3.84 -33.94
C GLY A 37 20.27 -3.67 -32.50
N GLN A 38 21.46 -3.10 -32.33
CA GLN A 38 22.01 -2.73 -31.01
C GLN A 38 21.32 -1.46 -30.49
N ASP A 39 20.79 -1.51 -29.26
CA ASP A 39 20.08 -0.40 -28.61
C ASP A 39 20.88 0.92 -28.60
N GLU A 40 22.22 0.82 -28.53
CA GLU A 40 23.10 1.99 -28.49
C GLU A 40 23.09 2.82 -29.79
N GLU A 41 23.05 2.17 -30.95
CA GLU A 41 23.03 2.87 -32.24
C GLU A 41 21.69 3.58 -32.47
N PHE A 42 20.59 2.93 -32.06
CA PHE A 42 19.25 3.52 -32.14
C PHE A 42 19.12 4.77 -31.28
N ILE A 43 19.70 4.75 -30.07
CA ILE A 43 19.73 5.93 -29.17
C ILE A 43 20.50 7.09 -29.83
N ILE A 44 21.64 6.81 -30.47
CA ILE A 44 22.46 7.82 -31.17
C ILE A 44 21.69 8.41 -32.37
N ILE A 45 21.02 7.57 -33.16
CA ILE A 45 20.22 7.98 -34.33
C ILE A 45 19.04 8.88 -33.90
N LYS A 46 18.34 8.50 -32.82
CA LYS A 46 17.24 9.29 -32.26
C LYS A 46 17.70 10.65 -31.76
N GLN A 47 18.83 10.69 -31.07
CA GLN A 47 19.40 11.93 -30.57
C GLN A 47 19.80 12.87 -31.71
N ALA A 48 20.48 12.36 -32.74
CA ALA A 48 20.88 13.15 -33.90
C ALA A 48 19.68 13.75 -34.66
N PHE A 49 18.57 13.00 -34.76
CA PHE A 49 17.33 13.51 -35.37
C PHE A 49 16.69 14.66 -34.58
N GLU A 50 16.57 14.53 -33.25
CA GLU A 50 16.02 15.62 -32.42
C GLU A 50 16.94 16.85 -32.40
N ASP A 51 18.26 16.64 -32.43
CA ASP A 51 19.23 17.72 -32.51
C ASP A 51 19.13 18.46 -33.87
N LEU A 52 18.97 17.75 -34.99
CA LEU A 52 18.74 18.39 -36.30
C LEU A 52 17.40 19.11 -36.40
N LYS A 53 16.35 18.55 -35.79
CA LYS A 53 15.04 19.20 -35.69
C LYS A 53 15.09 20.51 -34.91
N SER A 54 15.96 20.59 -33.90
CA SER A 54 16.24 21.80 -33.14
C SER A 54 17.30 22.71 -33.77
N GLY A 55 17.83 22.37 -34.95
CA GLY A 55 18.78 23.19 -35.72
C GLY A 55 20.25 23.00 -35.33
N LYS A 56 20.59 21.96 -34.56
CA LYS A 56 21.96 21.67 -34.11
C LYS A 56 22.71 20.77 -35.10
N LYS A 57 23.85 21.25 -35.59
CA LYS A 57 24.70 20.50 -36.53
C LYS A 57 25.52 19.38 -35.89
N PHE A 58 25.91 19.53 -34.62
CA PHE A 58 26.75 18.56 -33.90
C PHE A 58 26.07 18.10 -32.61
N PRO A 59 26.31 16.85 -32.15
CA PRO A 59 25.81 16.39 -30.87
C PRO A 59 26.50 17.14 -29.73
N ASP A 60 25.78 17.35 -28.62
CA ASP A 60 26.29 18.10 -27.46
C ASP A 60 27.62 17.51 -26.95
N SER A 61 28.61 18.38 -26.68
CA SER A 61 29.89 17.97 -26.08
C SER A 61 29.69 17.36 -24.68
N LEU A 62 30.64 16.58 -24.16
CA LEU A 62 30.51 15.98 -22.81
C LEU A 62 30.30 17.03 -21.70
N ASP A 63 30.84 18.25 -21.88
CA ASP A 63 30.65 19.37 -20.96
C ASP A 63 29.29 20.07 -21.13
N GLU A 64 28.75 20.14 -22.36
CA GLU A 64 27.37 20.59 -22.59
C GLU A 64 26.35 19.56 -22.14
N LYS A 65 26.62 18.25 -22.31
CA LYS A 65 25.86 17.17 -21.67
C LYS A 65 25.93 17.31 -20.16
N LYS A 66 27.08 17.65 -19.57
CA LYS A 66 27.18 17.98 -18.13
C LYS A 66 26.46 19.27 -17.73
N ARG A 67 26.35 20.28 -18.60
CA ARG A 67 25.57 21.51 -18.35
C ARG A 67 24.07 21.34 -18.55
N ARG A 68 23.63 20.49 -19.49
CA ARG A 68 22.22 20.08 -19.68
C ARG A 68 21.77 19.03 -18.66
N SER A 69 22.67 18.16 -18.21
CA SER A 69 22.44 17.23 -17.09
C SER A 69 22.66 17.86 -15.71
N LYS A 70 23.21 19.07 -15.66
CA LYS A 70 23.09 19.94 -14.50
C LYS A 70 21.81 20.76 -14.67
N PHE A 71 20.79 20.34 -13.91
CA PHE A 71 19.69 21.20 -13.51
C PHE A 71 18.48 21.30 -14.46
N PHE A 72 17.78 20.18 -14.64
CA PHE A 72 16.31 20.14 -14.70
C PHE A 72 15.84 18.73 -14.28
N TRP A 73 15.76 18.49 -12.96
CA TRP A 73 14.92 17.45 -12.37
C TRP A 73 13.99 18.14 -11.38
N GLY A 74 13.05 18.89 -11.92
CA GLY A 74 12.05 19.64 -11.18
C GLY A 74 10.84 19.84 -12.07
N THR A 75 10.23 18.75 -12.50
CA THR A 75 8.91 18.76 -13.14
C THR A 75 8.20 17.44 -12.81
N ASP A 76 6.94 17.56 -12.37
CA ASP A 76 5.92 16.53 -12.15
C ASP A 76 5.72 15.99 -10.72
N GLU A 77 6.68 15.32 -10.06
CA GLU A 77 6.35 14.66 -8.78
C GLU A 77 6.08 15.62 -7.61
N GLU A 78 6.91 16.63 -7.37
CA GLU A 78 6.66 17.60 -6.29
C GLU A 78 5.40 18.42 -6.54
N GLU A 79 5.12 18.76 -7.80
CA GLU A 79 3.94 19.53 -8.18
C GLU A 79 2.68 18.67 -8.08
N ARG A 80 2.72 17.41 -8.53
CA ARG A 80 1.67 16.41 -8.34
C ARG A 80 1.44 16.12 -6.86
N LEU A 81 2.50 16.03 -6.05
CA LEU A 81 2.38 15.86 -4.60
C LEU A 81 1.73 17.08 -3.94
N ARG A 82 2.12 18.30 -4.35
CA ARG A 82 1.47 19.54 -3.88
C ARG A 82 0.00 19.59 -4.30
N GLN A 83 -0.32 19.26 -5.56
CA GLN A 83 -1.69 19.23 -6.05
C GLN A 83 -2.53 18.18 -5.32
N ASN A 84 -2.02 16.94 -5.21
CA ASN A 84 -2.69 15.87 -4.48
C ASN A 84 -2.84 16.21 -2.99
N THR A 85 -1.89 16.93 -2.40
CA THR A 85 -1.97 17.43 -1.03
C THR A 85 -3.14 18.39 -0.87
N LEU A 86 -3.24 19.40 -1.75
CA LEU A 86 -4.33 20.37 -1.71
C LEU A 86 -5.68 19.68 -1.91
N LEU A 87 -5.82 18.87 -2.96
CA LEU A 87 -7.05 18.14 -3.25
C LEU A 87 -7.44 17.18 -2.10
N SER A 88 -6.47 16.50 -1.47
CA SER A 88 -6.75 15.61 -0.33
C SER A 88 -7.26 16.38 0.89
N ASN A 89 -6.70 17.56 1.14
CA ASN A 89 -7.18 18.44 2.21
C ASN A 89 -8.60 18.97 1.90
N ASP A 90 -8.90 19.24 0.63
CA ASP A 90 -10.24 19.65 0.18
C ASP A 90 -11.26 18.54 0.41
N VAL A 91 -10.93 17.31 0.00
CA VAL A 91 -11.75 16.12 0.29
C VAL A 91 -11.94 15.92 1.78
N ALA A 92 -10.88 16.03 2.59
CA ALA A 92 -10.99 15.88 4.04
C ALA A 92 -11.93 16.93 4.68
N ARG A 93 -11.88 18.19 4.20
CA ARG A 93 -12.82 19.23 4.62
C ARG A 93 -14.25 18.91 4.22
N GLU A 94 -14.45 18.35 3.03
CA GLU A 94 -15.78 17.96 2.58
C GLU A 94 -16.34 16.78 3.37
N ILE A 95 -15.51 15.80 3.71
CA ILE A 95 -15.88 14.68 4.59
C ILE A 95 -16.19 15.16 6.00
N LYS A 96 -15.56 16.24 6.48
CA LYS A 96 -15.96 16.87 7.75
C LYS A 96 -17.39 17.43 7.68
N VAL A 97 -17.78 18.06 6.57
CA VAL A 97 -19.17 18.48 6.35
C VAL A 97 -20.10 17.26 6.27
N ALA A 98 -19.62 16.16 5.69
CA ALA A 98 -20.36 14.91 5.65
C ALA A 98 -20.61 14.35 7.07
N GLN A 99 -19.60 14.39 7.95
CA GLN A 99 -19.75 14.00 9.36
C GLN A 99 -20.80 14.86 10.07
N GLU A 100 -20.75 16.19 9.93
CA GLU A 100 -21.74 17.08 10.55
C GLU A 100 -23.16 16.80 10.07
N TRP A 101 -23.30 16.45 8.78
CA TRP A 101 -24.57 16.03 8.19
C TRP A 101 -25.05 14.68 8.71
N ILE A 102 -24.16 13.68 8.82
CA ILE A 102 -24.46 12.38 9.44
C ILE A 102 -24.91 12.56 10.88
N ASP A 103 -24.23 13.42 11.65
CA ASP A 103 -24.56 13.71 13.04
C ASP A 103 -25.94 14.37 13.15
N ALA A 104 -26.27 15.29 12.24
CA ALA A 104 -27.58 15.93 12.19
C ALA A 104 -28.69 14.90 11.93
N LEU A 105 -28.52 14.02 10.94
CA LEU A 105 -29.48 12.94 10.66
C LEU A 105 -29.61 11.97 11.83
N THR A 106 -28.51 11.68 12.51
CA THR A 106 -28.49 10.78 13.67
C THR A 106 -29.23 11.39 14.85
N ARG A 107 -29.09 12.71 15.11
CA ARG A 107 -29.82 13.41 16.18
C ARG A 107 -31.34 13.45 15.96
N THR A 108 -31.79 13.57 14.71
CA THR A 108 -33.22 13.65 14.38
C THR A 108 -33.82 12.31 13.98
N ASP A 109 -33.05 11.23 14.06
CA ASP A 109 -33.38 9.90 13.52
C ASP A 109 -33.92 9.93 12.08
N ALA A 110 -33.40 10.85 11.26
CA ALA A 110 -33.84 11.04 9.89
C ALA A 110 -33.04 10.16 8.93
N THR A 111 -33.64 9.82 7.79
CA THR A 111 -32.94 9.19 6.67
C THR A 111 -32.47 10.24 5.69
N GLY A 112 -31.38 9.98 4.98
CA GLY A 112 -30.91 10.89 3.95
C GLY A 112 -29.84 10.25 3.10
N ILE A 113 -29.71 10.75 1.87
CA ILE A 113 -28.68 10.35 0.91
C ILE A 113 -28.04 11.60 0.34
N ARG A 114 -26.71 11.64 0.30
CA ARG A 114 -25.96 12.77 -0.27
C ARG A 114 -24.59 12.33 -0.76
N LEU A 115 -24.17 12.91 -1.86
CA LEU A 115 -22.83 12.74 -2.42
C LEU A 115 -21.86 13.74 -1.80
N PHE A 116 -20.68 13.25 -1.42
CA PHE A 116 -19.55 14.04 -0.93
C PHE A 116 -18.26 13.60 -1.63
N GLY A 117 -17.23 14.43 -1.57
CA GLY A 117 -15.91 14.19 -2.12
C GLY A 117 -15.68 14.89 -3.46
N SER A 118 -14.54 14.62 -4.05
CA SER A 118 -14.04 15.33 -5.23
C SER A 118 -14.17 14.47 -6.48
N ASN A 119 -14.49 15.10 -7.62
CA ASN A 119 -14.48 14.44 -8.93
C ASN A 119 -13.07 13.92 -9.29
N GLU A 120 -12.03 14.59 -8.79
CA GLU A 120 -10.63 14.32 -9.10
C GLU A 120 -10.05 13.16 -8.28
N LEU A 121 -10.37 13.07 -6.99
CA LEU A 121 -9.76 12.08 -6.08
C LEU A 121 -10.68 10.94 -5.68
N GLY A 122 -12.00 11.16 -5.71
CA GLY A 122 -13.00 10.18 -5.34
C GLY A 122 -14.22 10.83 -4.70
N GLN A 123 -15.39 10.34 -5.09
CA GLN A 123 -16.67 10.67 -4.48
C GLN A 123 -17.20 9.48 -3.69
N VAL A 124 -17.89 9.78 -2.60
CA VAL A 124 -18.60 8.84 -1.76
C VAL A 124 -20.04 9.30 -1.58
N GLU A 125 -20.97 8.47 -2.03
CA GLU A 125 -22.39 8.60 -1.72
C GLU A 125 -22.62 8.02 -0.33
N ILE A 126 -23.14 8.86 0.57
CA ILE A 126 -23.43 8.50 1.95
C ILE A 126 -24.94 8.47 2.13
N GLU A 127 -25.44 7.33 2.59
CA GLU A 127 -26.86 7.11 2.86
C GLU A 127 -27.08 6.60 4.29
N ARG A 128 -27.85 7.31 5.11
CA ARG A 128 -28.38 6.79 6.38
C ARG A 128 -29.69 6.06 6.11
N LYS A 129 -29.69 4.73 6.32
CA LYS A 129 -30.85 3.86 6.14
C LYS A 129 -31.87 4.03 7.27
N PRO A 130 -33.15 3.66 7.07
CA PRO A 130 -34.15 3.61 8.14
C PRO A 130 -33.76 2.71 9.31
N THR A 131 -32.90 1.71 9.07
CA THR A 131 -32.38 0.82 10.11
C THR A 131 -31.33 1.48 11.01
N GLY A 132 -30.92 2.73 10.71
CA GLY A 132 -29.82 3.40 11.38
C GLY A 132 -28.44 2.92 10.96
N ALA A 133 -28.33 2.09 9.91
CA ALA A 133 -27.05 1.74 9.29
C ALA A 133 -26.63 2.82 8.28
N LEU A 134 -25.31 3.02 8.15
CA LEU A 134 -24.73 3.91 7.16
C LEU A 134 -24.26 3.11 5.94
N SER A 135 -24.65 3.53 4.75
CA SER A 135 -24.17 2.98 3.48
C SER A 135 -23.22 3.99 2.84
N LEU A 136 -22.01 3.55 2.51
CA LEU A 136 -21.00 4.32 1.78
C LEU A 136 -20.80 3.68 0.41
N LYS A 137 -21.00 4.42 -0.68
CA LYS A 137 -20.77 3.91 -2.03
C LYS A 137 -19.80 4.79 -2.79
N GLY A 138 -18.77 4.21 -3.38
CA GLY A 138 -17.72 4.92 -4.10
C GLY A 138 -16.37 4.89 -3.39
N LYS A 139 -15.53 5.87 -3.69
CA LYS A 139 -14.13 5.87 -3.27
C LYS A 139 -13.92 6.83 -2.10
N PHE A 140 -13.54 6.27 -0.94
CA PHE A 140 -13.24 7.07 0.25
C PHE A 140 -11.74 7.38 0.30
N TRP A 141 -11.37 8.63 -0.01
CA TRP A 141 -9.98 9.01 -0.26
C TRP A 141 -9.28 9.69 0.92
N ALA A 142 -9.95 10.55 1.68
CA ALA A 142 -9.37 11.32 2.77
C ALA A 142 -10.45 11.76 3.77
N GLY A 143 -10.07 11.93 5.04
CA GLY A 143 -10.94 12.42 6.09
C GLY A 143 -11.48 11.35 7.03
N LYS A 144 -12.22 11.78 8.03
CA LYS A 144 -12.60 10.94 9.19
C LYS A 144 -14.12 10.88 9.31
N ILE A 145 -14.64 9.66 9.47
CA ILE A 145 -16.06 9.42 9.77
C ILE A 145 -16.15 8.64 11.08
N SER A 146 -16.95 9.14 12.02
CA SER A 146 -17.30 8.48 13.28
C SER A 146 -18.79 8.15 13.28
N TYR A 147 -19.15 6.90 13.56
CA TYR A 147 -20.55 6.47 13.48
C TYR A 147 -20.91 5.47 14.59
N PRO A 148 -22.10 5.56 15.22
CA PRO A 148 -22.42 4.71 16.36
C PRO A 148 -22.97 3.32 16.00
N ASN A 149 -23.11 2.99 14.71
CA ASN A 149 -23.81 1.79 14.25
C ASN A 149 -23.12 1.17 13.02
N HIS A 150 -23.73 0.14 12.42
CA HIS A 150 -23.22 -0.56 11.24
C HIS A 150 -22.88 0.39 10.08
N VAL A 151 -21.75 0.13 9.43
CA VAL A 151 -21.33 0.80 8.20
C VAL A 151 -21.10 -0.24 7.12
N PHE A 152 -21.84 -0.12 6.02
CA PHE A 152 -21.70 -0.96 4.82
C PHE A 152 -21.08 -0.16 3.70
N MET A 153 -19.99 -0.65 3.12
CA MET A 153 -19.26 0.05 2.06
C MET A 153 -19.26 -0.74 0.76
N TRP A 154 -19.63 -0.08 -0.35
CA TRP A 154 -19.48 -0.55 -1.72
C TRP A 154 -18.47 0.34 -2.45
N GLY A 155 -17.20 -0.04 -2.41
CA GLY A 155 -16.12 0.69 -3.06
C GLY A 155 -14.81 0.57 -2.30
N SER A 156 -13.78 1.28 -2.75
CA SER A 156 -12.44 1.21 -2.17
C SER A 156 -12.16 2.34 -1.19
N MET A 157 -11.32 2.05 -0.21
CA MET A 157 -10.87 3.03 0.78
C MET A 157 -9.34 3.14 0.73
N THR A 158 -8.83 4.35 0.63
CA THR A 158 -7.40 4.64 0.58
C THR A 158 -7.09 5.85 1.44
N SER A 159 -5.86 5.98 1.91
CA SER A 159 -5.40 7.14 2.68
C SER A 159 -4.30 7.88 1.93
N PRO A 160 -4.23 9.22 2.00
CA PRO A 160 -3.16 9.98 1.39
C PRO A 160 -1.88 9.76 2.21
N TYR A 161 -1.16 8.67 1.91
CA TYR A 161 0.07 8.26 2.60
C TYR A 161 1.16 9.33 2.52
N PHE A 162 1.20 10.09 1.42
CA PHE A 162 2.15 11.18 1.20
C PHE A 162 1.92 12.41 2.11
N LEU A 163 0.81 12.48 2.85
CA LEU A 163 0.56 13.52 3.84
C LEU A 163 1.03 13.10 5.22
N ASP A 164 1.71 14.02 5.90
CA ASP A 164 2.12 13.87 7.30
C ASP A 164 1.07 14.39 8.29
N GLY A 165 0.12 15.21 7.82
CA GLY A 165 -0.98 15.73 8.63
C GLY A 165 -2.02 14.65 8.94
N ASP A 166 -2.46 14.58 10.20
CA ASP A 166 -3.43 13.58 10.66
C ASP A 166 -4.87 13.89 10.21
N ASP A 167 -5.19 15.15 9.93
CA ASP A 167 -6.56 15.58 9.57
C ASP A 167 -7.04 15.00 8.23
N SER A 168 -6.11 14.74 7.31
CA SER A 168 -6.42 14.22 5.98
C SER A 168 -6.32 12.70 5.90
N LYS A 169 -5.89 12.03 6.98
CA LYS A 169 -5.85 10.57 7.03
C LYS A 169 -7.25 9.99 6.97
N THR A 170 -7.39 8.92 6.22
CA THR A 170 -8.67 8.24 6.03
C THR A 170 -8.95 7.34 7.23
N VAL A 171 -9.95 7.72 8.03
CA VAL A 171 -10.35 6.98 9.23
C VAL A 171 -11.85 6.73 9.23
N ILE A 172 -12.25 5.50 9.51
CA ILE A 172 -13.64 5.19 9.86
C ILE A 172 -13.65 4.57 11.26
N HIS A 173 -14.34 5.23 12.19
CA HIS A 173 -14.45 4.78 13.59
C HIS A 173 -15.90 4.47 13.94
N LEU A 174 -16.15 3.22 14.32
CA LEU A 174 -17.45 2.76 14.78
C LEU A 174 -17.39 2.51 16.30
N THR A 175 -18.31 3.08 17.06
CA THR A 175 -18.38 2.76 18.50
C THR A 175 -19.06 1.41 18.72
N GLN A 176 -20.00 1.04 17.86
CA GLN A 176 -20.70 -0.24 17.87
C GLN A 176 -21.08 -0.68 16.45
N GLY A 177 -21.32 -1.98 16.29
CA GLY A 177 -21.81 -2.56 15.04
C GLY A 177 -20.71 -3.16 14.19
N THR A 178 -20.97 -3.30 12.89
CA THR A 178 -20.07 -3.99 11.97
C THR A 178 -19.69 -3.05 10.85
N PHE A 179 -18.39 -2.93 10.60
CA PHE A 179 -17.91 -2.41 9.33
C PHE A 179 -17.85 -3.57 8.35
N LYS A 180 -18.54 -3.47 7.22
CA LYS A 180 -18.50 -4.50 6.19
C LYS A 180 -18.30 -3.92 4.80
N LEU A 181 -17.23 -4.35 4.15
CA LEU A 181 -17.01 -4.17 2.73
C LEU A 181 -17.87 -5.19 1.97
N MET A 182 -18.75 -4.70 1.09
CA MET A 182 -19.73 -5.51 0.39
C MET A 182 -19.13 -6.04 -0.92
N GLU A 183 -19.23 -7.36 -1.11
CA GLU A 183 -18.76 -8.07 -2.31
C GLU A 183 -17.35 -7.66 -2.79
N PRO A 184 -16.36 -7.60 -1.87
CA PRO A 184 -15.07 -6.97 -2.20
C PRO A 184 -14.24 -7.78 -3.19
N LEU A 185 -14.40 -9.10 -3.22
CA LEU A 185 -13.65 -9.98 -4.13
C LEU A 185 -14.19 -9.94 -5.56
N GLU A 186 -15.51 -9.89 -5.72
CA GLU A 186 -16.16 -9.83 -7.03
C GLU A 186 -15.91 -8.48 -7.72
N ASN A 187 -15.90 -7.41 -6.93
CA ASN A 187 -15.76 -6.04 -7.44
C ASN A 187 -14.33 -5.48 -7.35
N GLY A 188 -13.38 -6.24 -6.79
CA GLY A 188 -11.98 -5.81 -6.64
C GLY A 188 -11.79 -4.61 -5.69
N TYR A 189 -12.66 -4.47 -4.69
CA TYR A 189 -12.57 -3.40 -3.69
C TYR A 189 -11.47 -3.69 -2.67
N ASN A 190 -10.66 -2.66 -2.38
CA ASN A 190 -9.53 -2.77 -1.48
C ASN A 190 -9.56 -1.70 -0.39
N ILE A 191 -8.95 -2.03 0.75
CA ILE A 191 -8.61 -1.08 1.81
C ILE A 191 -7.09 -0.93 1.83
N GLU A 192 -6.59 0.27 1.56
CA GLU A 192 -5.18 0.42 1.21
C GLU A 192 -4.50 1.71 1.69
N ASN A 193 -3.16 1.72 1.55
CA ASN A 193 -2.29 2.90 1.63
C ASN A 193 -2.35 3.69 2.95
N GLY A 194 -2.52 3.02 4.09
CA GLY A 194 -2.53 3.66 5.39
C GLY A 194 -3.91 4.11 5.87
N ALA A 195 -4.97 3.52 5.32
CA ALA A 195 -6.32 3.72 5.84
C ALA A 195 -6.50 3.04 7.20
N HIS A 196 -7.37 3.60 8.05
CA HIS A 196 -7.59 3.12 9.41
C HIS A 196 -9.08 2.85 9.66
N ILE A 197 -9.41 1.63 10.06
CA ILE A 197 -10.76 1.28 10.54
C ILE A 197 -10.66 0.86 12.00
N ILE A 198 -11.50 1.48 12.83
CA ILE A 198 -11.63 1.17 14.25
C ILE A 198 -13.08 0.77 14.52
N VAL A 199 -13.31 -0.37 15.17
CA VAL A 199 -14.63 -0.81 15.62
C VAL A 199 -14.55 -1.21 17.10
N ASP A 200 -14.99 -0.34 18.00
CA ASP A 200 -14.81 -0.55 19.44
C ASP A 200 -15.56 -1.79 19.93
N ASN A 201 -16.81 -1.95 19.49
CA ASN A 201 -17.70 -3.06 19.87
C ASN A 201 -18.38 -3.67 18.65
N GLY A 202 -17.68 -4.59 18.01
CA GLY A 202 -18.20 -5.39 16.91
C GLY A 202 -17.11 -5.72 15.91
N ASP A 203 -17.51 -6.00 14.67
CA ASP A 203 -16.67 -6.73 13.73
C ASP A 203 -16.25 -5.88 12.53
N ILE A 204 -15.12 -6.23 11.94
CA ILE A 204 -14.64 -5.73 10.65
C ILE A 204 -14.64 -6.90 9.68
N VAL A 205 -15.39 -6.79 8.60
CA VAL A 205 -15.42 -7.76 7.51
C VAL A 205 -14.97 -7.06 6.24
N CYS A 206 -13.78 -7.38 5.78
CA CYS A 206 -13.17 -6.80 4.59
C CYS A 206 -12.68 -7.88 3.62
N GLY A 207 -12.48 -7.46 2.37
CA GLY A 207 -11.78 -8.28 1.38
C GLY A 207 -10.28 -8.18 1.55
N ASN A 208 -9.60 -7.81 0.48
CA ASN A 208 -8.15 -7.65 0.50
C ASN A 208 -7.75 -6.33 1.17
N VAL A 209 -6.63 -6.36 1.87
CA VAL A 209 -6.09 -5.23 2.63
C VAL A 209 -4.62 -5.07 2.29
N ASN A 210 -4.23 -3.88 1.85
CA ASN A 210 -2.85 -3.61 1.43
C ASN A 210 -2.27 -2.44 2.20
N GLY A 211 -0.99 -2.48 2.49
CA GLY A 211 -0.24 -1.31 2.95
C GLY A 211 0.48 -0.60 1.81
N ILE A 212 1.37 0.33 2.14
CA ILE A 212 2.40 0.82 1.21
C ILE A 212 3.70 1.17 1.93
N ARG A 213 4.83 0.84 1.30
CA ARG A 213 6.17 1.34 1.67
C ARG A 213 6.59 2.46 0.72
N GLN A 214 6.92 3.62 1.27
CA GLN A 214 7.36 4.79 0.52
C GLN A 214 8.86 5.02 0.70
N GLN A 215 9.61 5.01 -0.40
CA GLN A 215 11.01 5.43 -0.37
C GLN A 215 11.08 6.96 -0.37
N VAL A 216 11.61 7.55 0.71
CA VAL A 216 11.76 9.00 0.85
C VAL A 216 13.24 9.39 1.00
N PRO A 217 13.65 10.58 0.55
CA PRO A 217 15.02 11.05 0.72
C PRO A 217 15.42 11.09 2.20
N HIS A 218 16.67 10.74 2.50
CA HIS A 218 17.15 10.77 3.88
C HIS A 218 17.13 12.21 4.44
N PRO A 219 16.66 12.44 5.68
CA PRO A 219 16.50 13.79 6.25
C PRO A 219 17.78 14.64 6.29
N THR A 220 18.95 13.99 6.28
CA THR A 220 20.26 14.66 6.27
C THR A 220 20.70 15.15 4.89
N GLY A 221 19.90 14.93 3.83
CA GLY A 221 20.10 15.52 2.51
C GLY A 221 21.32 15.01 1.72
N ARG A 222 22.00 13.96 2.18
CA ARG A 222 23.11 13.36 1.43
C ARG A 222 22.57 12.65 0.19
N VAL A 223 23.03 13.08 -0.99
CA VAL A 223 22.63 12.54 -2.29
C VAL A 223 22.83 11.02 -2.31
N GLY A 224 21.80 10.27 -2.68
CA GLY A 224 21.83 8.81 -2.77
C GLY A 224 21.39 8.04 -1.51
N MET A 225 21.14 8.73 -0.39
CA MET A 225 20.54 8.08 0.80
C MET A 225 19.02 8.21 0.78
N SER A 226 18.32 7.08 0.92
CA SER A 226 16.88 7.01 1.09
C SER A 226 16.53 6.25 2.36
N ILE A 227 15.39 6.57 2.96
CA ILE A 227 14.78 5.80 4.04
C ILE A 227 13.45 5.24 3.53
N ILE A 228 13.09 4.06 4.00
CA ILE A 228 11.78 3.48 3.73
C ILE A 228 10.86 3.93 4.86
N LYS A 229 9.77 4.61 4.48
CA LYS A 229 8.68 4.97 5.37
C LYS A 229 7.53 4.01 5.16
N GLU A 230 7.17 3.28 6.21
CA GLU A 230 6.08 2.31 6.21
C GLU A 230 4.77 3.02 6.57
N HIS A 231 3.75 2.89 5.71
CA HIS A 231 2.42 3.45 5.94
C HIS A 231 1.43 2.31 6.18
N PHE A 232 1.27 1.96 7.44
CA PHE A 232 0.43 0.85 7.85
C PHE A 232 -1.05 1.14 7.63
N THR A 233 -1.71 0.31 6.83
CA THR A 233 -3.17 0.18 6.86
C THR A 233 -3.55 -0.57 8.13
N LYS A 234 -4.46 -0.01 8.93
CA LYS A 234 -4.77 -0.49 10.28
C LYS A 234 -6.23 -0.89 10.39
N LEU A 235 -6.48 -2.09 10.90
CA LEU A 235 -7.80 -2.57 11.26
C LEU A 235 -7.79 -2.94 12.74
N GLU A 236 -8.60 -2.25 13.55
CA GLU A 236 -8.64 -2.39 15.00
C GLU A 236 -10.07 -2.75 15.46
N ALA A 237 -10.25 -3.93 16.02
CA ALA A 237 -11.53 -4.41 16.59
C ALA A 237 -11.30 -4.98 18.00
N PRO A 238 -10.98 -4.14 19.01
CA PRO A 238 -10.49 -4.58 20.31
C PRO A 238 -11.43 -5.57 21.03
N ASN A 239 -12.75 -5.45 20.84
CA ASN A 239 -13.74 -6.33 21.45
C ASN A 239 -14.50 -7.20 20.43
N GLY A 240 -13.98 -7.36 19.22
CA GLY A 240 -14.64 -8.14 18.19
C GLY A 240 -13.68 -8.82 17.23
N LYS A 241 -14.18 -9.08 16.03
CA LYS A 241 -13.51 -9.94 15.06
C LYS A 241 -13.13 -9.18 13.79
N ILE A 242 -11.95 -9.48 13.27
CA ILE A 242 -11.53 -9.09 11.92
C ILE A 242 -11.61 -10.31 11.01
N ILE A 243 -12.27 -10.17 9.85
CA ILE A 243 -12.21 -11.10 8.72
C ILE A 243 -11.58 -10.37 7.55
N ALA A 244 -10.44 -10.86 7.07
CA ALA A 244 -9.74 -10.33 5.90
C ALA A 244 -9.43 -11.44 4.89
N GLY A 245 -9.38 -11.07 3.62
CA GLY A 245 -8.91 -11.92 2.52
C GLY A 245 -7.39 -11.98 2.48
N ASP A 246 -6.82 -11.54 1.35
CA ASP A 246 -5.37 -11.39 1.22
C ASP A 246 -4.92 -10.09 1.88
N VAL A 247 -3.93 -10.19 2.76
CA VAL A 247 -3.37 -9.07 3.50
C VAL A 247 -1.90 -8.90 3.12
N ARG A 248 -1.52 -7.72 2.61
CA ARG A 248 -0.22 -7.52 1.98
C ARG A 248 0.53 -6.23 2.38
N GLU A 249 1.85 -6.29 2.33
CA GLU A 249 2.83 -5.19 2.45
C GLU A 249 3.04 -4.52 3.81
N THR A 250 2.09 -3.72 4.30
CA THR A 250 2.25 -2.96 5.55
C THR A 250 0.88 -2.85 6.18
N VAL A 251 0.46 -3.91 6.85
CA VAL A 251 -0.88 -3.99 7.45
C VAL A 251 -0.76 -4.39 8.90
N LEU A 252 -1.55 -3.73 9.74
CA LEU A 252 -1.77 -4.08 11.14
C LEU A 252 -3.22 -4.55 11.31
N LEU A 253 -3.38 -5.77 11.80
CA LEU A 253 -4.65 -6.32 12.26
C LEU A 253 -4.58 -6.49 13.79
N ASP A 254 -5.41 -5.80 14.55
CA ASP A 254 -5.51 -5.97 16.01
C ASP A 254 -6.95 -6.19 16.43
N ALA A 255 -7.26 -7.39 16.92
CA ALA A 255 -8.61 -7.72 17.37
C ALA A 255 -8.63 -8.74 18.51
N GLN A 256 -9.82 -8.99 19.05
CA GLN A 256 -10.03 -10.15 19.91
C GLN A 256 -9.86 -11.45 19.12
N GLU A 257 -10.43 -11.51 17.91
CA GLU A 257 -10.31 -12.63 16.97
C GLU A 257 -9.93 -12.13 15.57
N VAL A 258 -8.90 -12.72 14.95
CA VAL A 258 -8.45 -12.38 13.58
C VAL A 258 -8.53 -13.63 12.69
N LEU A 259 -9.25 -13.50 11.59
CA LEU A 259 -9.31 -14.49 10.51
C LEU A 259 -8.75 -13.86 9.24
N ALA A 260 -7.70 -14.44 8.68
CA ALA A 260 -7.11 -13.99 7.44
C ALA A 260 -6.97 -15.16 6.45
N LEU A 261 -7.11 -14.88 5.14
CA LEU A 261 -6.79 -15.88 4.12
C LEU A 261 -5.27 -15.98 3.98
N ASN A 262 -4.61 -14.95 3.44
CA ASN A 262 -3.17 -14.95 3.25
C ASN A 262 -2.52 -13.73 3.93
N LEU A 263 -1.28 -13.89 4.37
CA LEU A 263 -0.48 -12.85 5.03
C LEU A 263 0.88 -12.76 4.32
N ILE A 264 1.17 -11.62 3.69
CA ILE A 264 2.32 -11.52 2.76
C ILE A 264 3.02 -10.17 2.92
N ASP A 265 4.33 -10.15 3.17
CA ASP A 265 5.16 -8.94 3.21
C ASP A 265 4.78 -7.99 4.36
N ASN A 266 5.56 -7.97 5.44
CA ASN A 266 5.52 -6.97 6.53
C ASN A 266 4.10 -6.71 7.11
N VAL A 267 3.43 -7.82 7.45
CA VAL A 267 2.10 -7.83 8.08
C VAL A 267 2.22 -8.13 9.57
N ILE A 268 1.49 -7.38 10.40
CA ILE A 268 1.42 -7.55 11.85
C ILE A 268 0.01 -7.97 12.23
N VAL A 269 -0.12 -9.10 12.93
CA VAL A 269 -1.39 -9.66 13.40
C VAL A 269 -1.36 -9.82 14.91
N ARG A 270 -2.33 -9.22 15.60
CA ARG A 270 -2.45 -9.27 17.05
C ARG A 270 -3.83 -9.74 17.45
N GLY A 271 -3.88 -10.66 18.41
CA GLY A 271 -5.16 -11.05 18.99
C GLY A 271 -5.09 -12.21 19.95
N LYS A 272 -6.24 -12.53 20.55
CA LYS A 272 -6.39 -13.72 21.38
C LYS A 272 -6.68 -14.96 20.55
N LYS A 273 -7.41 -14.85 19.45
CA LYS A 273 -7.67 -15.97 18.56
C LYS A 273 -7.25 -15.62 17.14
N ILE A 274 -6.23 -16.29 16.63
CA ILE A 274 -5.69 -16.02 15.29
C ILE A 274 -5.89 -17.28 14.43
N SER A 275 -6.52 -17.12 13.27
CA SER A 275 -6.80 -18.20 12.33
C SER A 275 -6.40 -17.81 10.93
N VAL A 276 -5.44 -18.54 10.35
CA VAL A 276 -4.94 -18.33 8.99
C VAL A 276 -5.39 -19.49 8.11
N PHE A 277 -6.14 -19.17 7.06
CA PHE A 277 -6.82 -20.19 6.24
C PHE A 277 -6.10 -20.53 4.94
N GLY A 278 -5.38 -19.57 4.37
CA GLY A 278 -4.72 -19.70 3.09
C GLY A 278 -3.31 -20.26 3.20
N PRO A 279 -2.72 -20.64 2.06
CA PRO A 279 -1.46 -21.35 2.02
C PRO A 279 -0.22 -20.44 2.15
N LYS A 280 -0.38 -19.11 2.21
CA LYS A 280 0.73 -18.15 2.17
C LYS A 280 0.85 -17.33 3.44
N VAL A 281 1.96 -17.52 4.13
CA VAL A 281 2.43 -16.71 5.27
C VAL A 281 3.90 -16.38 5.01
N SER A 282 4.16 -15.33 4.25
CA SER A 282 5.51 -15.09 3.72
C SER A 282 5.99 -13.65 3.87
N TYR A 283 7.31 -13.49 3.98
CA TYR A 283 8.03 -12.23 4.05
C TYR A 283 7.62 -11.36 5.25
N ASP A 284 8.43 -11.33 6.31
CA ASP A 284 8.27 -10.44 7.45
C ASP A 284 6.85 -10.47 8.07
N VAL A 285 6.26 -11.66 8.30
CA VAL A 285 4.95 -11.75 8.98
C VAL A 285 5.13 -11.92 10.48
N PHE A 286 4.42 -11.08 11.24
CA PHE A 286 4.54 -10.99 12.68
C PHE A 286 3.22 -11.29 13.36
N PHE A 287 3.21 -12.24 14.28
CA PHE A 287 2.08 -12.55 15.13
C PHE A 287 2.36 -12.15 16.57
N GLU A 288 1.40 -11.51 17.23
CA GLU A 288 1.39 -11.28 18.67
C GLU A 288 0.18 -11.96 19.29
N LEU A 289 0.43 -13.06 19.99
CA LEU A 289 -0.61 -13.85 20.66
C LEU A 289 -0.79 -13.35 22.09
N LYS A 290 -1.98 -12.81 22.36
CA LYS A 290 -2.39 -12.34 23.69
C LYS A 290 -2.58 -13.54 24.65
N LYS A 291 -2.33 -13.31 25.94
CA LYS A 291 -2.42 -14.32 27.01
C LYS A 291 -3.78 -15.02 27.04
N GLY A 292 -3.78 -16.34 27.24
CA GLY A 292 -4.98 -17.19 27.19
C GLY A 292 -5.53 -17.38 25.77
N GLY A 293 -4.76 -17.00 24.75
CA GLY A 293 -5.15 -17.09 23.35
C GLY A 293 -4.79 -18.42 22.68
N MET A 294 -5.12 -18.51 21.39
CA MET A 294 -4.75 -19.60 20.51
C MET A 294 -4.48 -19.10 19.09
N ILE A 295 -3.57 -19.76 18.40
CA ILE A 295 -3.30 -19.55 16.98
C ILE A 295 -3.43 -20.88 16.22
N ARG A 296 -4.01 -20.81 15.02
CA ARG A 296 -4.13 -21.96 14.12
C ARG A 296 -3.89 -21.60 12.67
N PHE A 297 -3.19 -22.50 12.00
CA PHE A 297 -2.99 -22.51 10.55
C PHE A 297 -3.76 -23.69 9.97
N TYR A 298 -4.68 -23.44 9.04
CA TYR A 298 -5.60 -24.44 8.50
C TYR A 298 -5.08 -25.11 7.23
N ASP A 299 -3.98 -24.65 6.66
CA ASP A 299 -3.47 -25.22 5.42
C ASP A 299 -3.18 -26.73 5.57
N LYS A 300 -3.70 -27.50 4.60
CA LYS A 300 -3.61 -28.97 4.55
C LYS A 300 -2.61 -29.44 3.50
N GLY A 301 -2.04 -28.54 2.71
CA GLY A 301 -1.17 -28.85 1.59
C GLY A 301 0.29 -29.03 2.01
N SER A 302 1.07 -29.70 1.16
CA SER A 302 2.54 -29.71 1.24
C SER A 302 3.17 -28.40 0.79
N GLY A 303 2.40 -27.53 0.12
CA GLY A 303 2.80 -26.23 -0.39
C GLY A 303 2.50 -25.07 0.55
N PHE A 304 2.48 -25.31 1.87
CA PHE A 304 2.34 -24.24 2.84
C PHE A 304 3.61 -23.39 2.83
N ASP A 305 3.49 -22.26 2.14
CA ASP A 305 4.55 -21.28 1.90
C ASP A 305 4.66 -20.40 3.14
N ILE A 306 5.31 -20.97 4.15
CA ILE A 306 5.77 -20.24 5.33
C ILE A 306 7.18 -19.78 5.04
N SER A 307 7.41 -18.48 5.15
CA SER A 307 8.74 -17.92 5.09
C SER A 307 9.50 -18.14 6.41
N ASP A 308 10.81 -18.36 6.30
CA ASP A 308 11.70 -18.61 7.44
C ASP A 308 11.78 -17.41 8.41
N ASP A 309 11.34 -16.24 7.95
CA ASP A 309 11.27 -14.97 8.69
C ASP A 309 9.89 -14.67 9.29
N ALA A 310 8.92 -15.58 9.25
CA ALA A 310 7.68 -15.35 9.98
C ALA A 310 7.91 -15.60 11.49
N ILE A 311 7.50 -14.66 12.37
CA ILE A 311 7.64 -14.79 13.83
C ILE A 311 6.32 -14.76 14.56
N LEU A 312 6.23 -15.62 15.58
CA LEU A 312 5.20 -15.63 16.58
C LEU A 312 5.77 -15.17 17.92
N LYS A 313 5.20 -14.09 18.45
CA LYS A 313 5.51 -13.54 19.77
C LYS A 313 4.34 -13.76 20.72
N LEU A 314 4.64 -14.22 21.93
CA LEU A 314 3.70 -14.26 23.05
C LEU A 314 3.76 -12.94 23.82
N GLU A 315 2.64 -12.56 24.44
CA GLU A 315 2.53 -11.35 25.29
C GLU A 315 3.60 -11.24 26.39
N ASN A 316 4.10 -12.38 26.92
CA ASN A 316 5.20 -12.39 27.90
C ASN A 316 6.60 -12.10 27.32
N GLY A 317 6.69 -11.88 26.00
CA GLY A 317 7.94 -11.57 25.30
C GLY A 317 8.62 -12.77 24.65
N LYS A 318 8.12 -13.99 24.87
CA LYS A 318 8.67 -15.21 24.27
C LYS A 318 8.41 -15.24 22.76
N GLU A 319 9.42 -15.60 21.98
CA GLU A 319 9.35 -15.55 20.51
C GLU A 319 9.71 -16.91 19.87
N PHE A 320 9.12 -17.17 18.71
CA PHE A 320 9.32 -18.37 17.91
C PHE A 320 9.36 -18.00 16.43
N PHE A 321 10.33 -18.56 15.70
CA PHE A 321 10.22 -18.62 14.24
C PHE A 321 9.14 -19.62 13.85
N LEU A 322 8.28 -19.27 12.89
CA LEU A 322 7.26 -20.19 12.40
C LEU A 322 7.90 -21.41 11.73
N ASP A 323 9.06 -21.30 11.10
CA ASP A 323 9.75 -22.45 10.51
C ASP A 323 10.17 -23.49 11.57
N ASP A 324 10.58 -23.05 12.77
CA ASP A 324 10.84 -23.97 13.89
C ASP A 324 9.56 -24.73 14.30
N LEU A 325 8.42 -24.03 14.34
CA LEU A 325 7.12 -24.65 14.63
C LEU A 325 6.69 -25.62 13.52
N LYS A 326 7.04 -25.33 12.26
CA LYS A 326 6.80 -26.18 11.08
C LYS A 326 7.65 -27.45 11.16
N THR A 327 8.94 -27.31 11.47
CA THR A 327 9.88 -28.43 11.67
C THR A 327 9.44 -29.35 12.81
N ARG A 328 8.88 -28.78 13.88
CA ARG A 328 8.25 -29.53 15.00
C ARG A 328 6.87 -30.13 14.64
N LYS A 329 6.40 -30.00 13.40
CA LYS A 329 5.08 -30.45 12.91
C LYS A 329 3.90 -29.88 13.70
N LEU A 330 4.04 -28.67 14.23
CA LEU A 330 2.98 -27.96 14.95
C LEU A 330 2.05 -27.21 13.99
N ILE A 331 2.60 -26.78 12.86
CA ILE A 331 1.91 -26.08 11.78
C ILE A 331 2.15 -26.82 10.44
N GLY A 332 1.20 -26.69 9.51
CA GLY A 332 1.14 -27.49 8.29
C GLY A 332 0.37 -28.81 8.45
N PHE A 333 -0.04 -29.42 7.33
CA PHE A 333 -0.77 -30.71 7.26
C PHE A 333 -2.10 -30.76 8.05
N GLY A 334 -2.86 -29.65 8.03
CA GLY A 334 -4.16 -29.53 8.70
C GLY A 334 -4.10 -28.96 10.10
N GLY A 335 -2.87 -28.78 10.63
CA GLY A 335 -2.54 -28.03 11.83
C GLY A 335 -3.24 -28.49 13.11
N ARG A 336 -2.76 -27.97 14.24
CA ARG A 336 -3.50 -28.05 15.52
C ARG A 336 -3.68 -26.67 16.10
N ASP A 337 -4.65 -26.54 16.97
CA ASP A 337 -4.78 -25.36 17.82
C ASP A 337 -3.55 -25.27 18.73
N MET A 338 -2.77 -24.21 18.60
CA MET A 338 -1.63 -23.93 19.48
C MET A 338 -2.07 -22.89 20.50
N THR A 339 -2.31 -23.32 21.74
CA THR A 339 -2.68 -22.39 22.82
C THR A 339 -1.46 -21.64 23.33
N TYR A 340 -1.70 -20.46 23.91
CA TYR A 340 -0.68 -19.65 24.56
C TYR A 340 0.10 -20.47 25.59
N GLU A 341 -0.59 -21.19 26.47
CA GLU A 341 0.03 -21.98 27.56
C GLU A 341 0.83 -23.17 27.03
N PHE A 342 0.44 -23.73 25.88
CA PHE A 342 1.21 -24.78 25.22
C PHE A 342 2.52 -24.22 24.67
N LEU A 343 2.45 -23.11 23.94
CA LEU A 343 3.62 -22.44 23.37
C LEU A 343 4.56 -21.94 24.46
N ASP A 344 4.02 -21.39 25.55
CA ASP A 344 4.82 -20.87 26.66
C ASP A 344 5.68 -21.96 27.34
N LYS A 345 5.24 -23.22 27.32
CA LYS A 345 6.00 -24.37 27.84
C LYS A 345 7.05 -24.92 26.90
N LEU A 346 7.04 -24.56 25.61
CA LEU A 346 8.05 -25.01 24.65
C LEU A 346 9.38 -24.27 24.86
N GLU A 347 10.50 -24.91 24.58
CA GLU A 347 11.78 -24.18 24.48
C GLU A 347 11.72 -23.16 23.35
N GLU A 348 12.28 -21.97 23.59
CA GLU A 348 12.43 -20.89 22.61
C GLU A 348 13.17 -21.38 21.36
N SER A 349 12.99 -20.65 20.25
CA SER A 349 13.80 -20.87 19.07
C SER A 349 15.28 -20.65 19.38
N SER A 350 16.14 -21.57 18.92
CA SER A 350 17.60 -21.48 19.10
C SER A 350 18.28 -20.40 18.24
N GLY A 351 17.52 -19.76 17.33
CA GLY A 351 18.01 -18.68 16.46
C GLY A 351 17.96 -17.31 17.14
N VAL A 352 18.93 -16.44 16.83
CA VAL A 352 18.93 -15.04 17.29
C VAL A 352 17.92 -14.25 16.45
N ILE A 353 16.84 -13.80 17.08
CA ILE A 353 15.83 -12.95 16.44
C ILE A 353 16.39 -11.51 16.31
N PRO A 354 16.36 -10.87 15.12
CA PRO A 354 16.93 -9.55 14.92
C PRO A 354 16.31 -8.46 15.81
N SER A 355 17.14 -7.64 16.45
CA SER A 355 16.71 -6.56 17.36
C SER A 355 15.83 -5.48 16.71
N ASN A 356 15.90 -5.30 15.38
CA ASN A 356 15.04 -4.37 14.64
C ASN A 356 13.55 -4.72 14.72
N TRP A 357 13.20 -5.94 15.16
CA TRP A 357 11.82 -6.38 15.21
C TRP A 357 11.15 -5.89 16.50
N THR A 358 11.86 -5.96 17.62
CA THR A 358 11.42 -5.37 18.90
C THR A 358 11.21 -3.84 18.80
N SER A 359 11.97 -3.16 17.93
CA SER A 359 11.77 -1.72 17.66
C SER A 359 10.54 -1.43 16.78
N LYS A 360 10.18 -2.30 15.82
CA LYS A 360 8.91 -2.20 15.06
C LYS A 360 7.69 -2.33 15.97
N PHE A 361 7.70 -3.29 16.89
CA PHE A 361 6.61 -3.49 17.87
C PHE A 361 6.47 -2.33 18.86
N SER A 362 7.56 -1.66 19.25
CA SER A 362 7.52 -0.54 20.19
C SER A 362 7.31 0.83 19.52
N GLY A 363 7.80 1.01 18.29
CA GLY A 363 7.66 2.25 17.51
C GLY A 363 6.22 2.56 17.10
N LEU A 364 5.42 1.53 16.84
CA LEU A 364 3.98 1.67 16.54
C LEU A 364 3.14 2.18 17.75
N PHE A 365 3.70 2.19 18.96
CA PHE A 365 2.97 2.40 20.22
C PHE A 365 3.51 3.54 21.10
N LYS A 366 4.37 4.42 20.55
CA LYS A 366 4.60 5.70 21.22
C LYS A 366 3.31 6.52 21.15
N LYS A 367 2.52 6.46 22.23
CA LYS A 367 1.56 7.52 22.56
C LYS A 367 2.32 8.85 22.51
N LYS A 368 1.91 9.74 21.60
CA LYS A 368 2.10 11.16 21.83
C LYS A 368 0.97 11.65 22.71
#